data_AF-A0A1I8JMF2-F1
#
_entry.id   AF-A0A1I8JMF2-F1
#
_cell.length_a   1.000
_cell.length_b   1.000
_cell.length_c   1.000
_cell.angle_alpha   90.00
_cell.angle_beta   90.00
_cell.angle_gamma   90.00
#
_symmetry.space_group_name_H-M   'P 1'
#
loop_
_entity.id
_entity.type
_entity.pdbx_description
1 polymer ?
#
loop_
_entity_poly.entity_id
_entity_poly.type
_entity_poly.pdbx_seq_one_letter_code
_entity_poly.pdbx_strand_id
1 'polypeptide(L)'
;MAGIIAIYGLVVAVLISQNMTPDYTVEKSLRHLGAGLAVGLSGLASGYAIGIVGDAGVRGTAQQPRLFVGMILILIFAEVLGLYGFIVALILSV
;
A
#
# COMPACT_ATOMS: atom_id res chain seq x y z
N MET A 1 -9.49 5.37 -3.87
CA MET A 1 -8.19 4.72 -4.03
C MET A 1 -7.40 4.69 -2.71
N ALA A 2 -7.25 5.78 -1.96
CA ALA A 2 -6.54 5.78 -0.66
C ALA A 2 -7.00 4.70 0.35
N GLY A 3 -8.30 4.36 0.38
CA GLY A 3 -8.83 3.32 1.27
C GLY A 3 -8.32 1.90 0.97
N ILE A 4 -7.90 1.61 -0.27
CA ILE A 4 -7.44 0.26 -0.67
C ILE A 4 -6.07 -0.04 -0.04
N ILE A 5 -5.19 0.96 0.07
CA ILE A 5 -3.87 0.81 0.70
C ILE A 5 -4.01 0.41 2.18
N ALA A 6 -4.99 0.96 2.88
CA ALA A 6 -5.26 0.61 4.27
C ALA A 6 -5.66 -0.87 4.41
N ILE A 7 -6.39 -1.41 3.44
CA ILE A 7 -6.78 -2.83 3.42
C ILE A 7 -5.55 -3.73 3.26
N TYR A 8 -4.57 -3.36 2.43
CA TYR A 8 -3.31 -4.13 2.31
C TYR A 8 -2.57 -4.26 3.65
N GLY A 9 -2.44 -3.15 4.38
CA GLY A 9 -1.82 -3.16 5.71
C GLY A 9 -2.61 -4.01 6.71
N LEU A 10 -3.94 -3.90 6.70
CA LEU A 10 -4.82 -4.70 7.56
C LEU A 10 -4.67 -6.20 7.30
N VAL A 11 -4.67 -6.61 6.02
CA VAL A 11 -4.54 -8.03 5.63
C VAL A 11 -3.21 -8.60 6.12
N VAL A 12 -2.09 -7.88 5.89
CA VAL A 12 -0.77 -8.33 6.36
C VAL A 12 -0.71 -8.42 7.89
N ALA A 13 -1.29 -7.45 8.60
CA ALA A 13 -1.33 -7.47 10.07
C ALA A 13 -2.12 -8.68 10.61
N VAL A 14 -3.26 -9.00 10.00
CA VAL A 14 -4.07 -10.17 10.40
C VAL A 14 -3.32 -11.47 10.10
N LEU A 15 -2.68 -11.60 8.94
CA LEU A 15 -1.89 -12.78 8.58
C LEU A 15 -0.72 -13.02 9.55
N ILE A 16 0.02 -11.97 9.89
CA ILE A 16 1.12 -12.05 10.88
C ILE A 16 0.57 -12.47 12.25
N SER A 17 -0.57 -11.92 12.68
CA SER A 17 -1.19 -12.24 13.96
C SER A 17 -1.60 -13.71 14.05
N GLN A 18 -2.12 -14.28 12.96
CA GLN A 18 -2.52 -15.70 12.92
C GLN A 18 -1.33 -16.67 12.93
N ASN A 19 -0.16 -16.23 12.46
CA ASN A 19 1.05 -17.05 12.39
C ASN A 19 1.93 -16.98 13.66
N MET A 20 1.55 -16.19 14.68
CA MET A 20 2.29 -16.11 15.94
C MET A 20 2.02 -17.34 16.82
N THR A 21 3.03 -18.20 16.94
CA THR A 21 3.04 -19.36 17.84
C THR A 21 3.94 -19.11 19.06
N PRO A 22 3.73 -19.82 20.20
CA PRO A 22 4.57 -19.68 21.40
C PRO A 22 6.06 -19.98 21.16
N ASP A 23 6.37 -20.92 20.26
CA ASP A 23 7.73 -21.23 19.80
C ASP A 23 8.15 -20.27 18.67
N TYR A 24 8.40 -19.01 19.03
CA TYR A 24 8.73 -17.97 18.07
C TYR A 24 10.23 -17.75 17.94
N THR A 25 10.83 -18.19 16.83
CA THR A 25 12.27 -17.99 16.56
C THR A 25 12.57 -16.54 16.19
N VAL A 26 13.75 -16.04 16.58
CA VAL A 26 14.23 -14.68 16.25
C VAL A 26 14.26 -14.42 14.73
N GLU A 27 14.52 -15.45 13.93
CA GLU A 27 14.46 -15.34 12.46
C GLU A 27 13.03 -15.04 11.96
N LYS A 28 12.02 -15.73 12.50
CA LYS A 28 10.61 -15.50 12.14
C LYS A 28 10.14 -14.12 12.58
N SER A 29 10.57 -13.66 13.76
CA SER A 29 10.22 -12.33 14.27
C SER A 29 10.76 -11.19 13.41
N LEU A 30 12.03 -11.30 12.98
CA LEU A 30 12.63 -10.33 12.07
C LEU A 30 11.97 -10.35 10.68
N ARG A 31 11.56 -11.52 10.19
CA ARG A 31 10.80 -11.63 8.93
C ARG A 31 9.45 -10.95 9.00
N HIS A 32 8.67 -11.16 10.06
CA HIS A 32 7.37 -10.49 10.22
C HIS A 32 7.52 -8.98 10.44
N LEU A 33 8.56 -8.53 11.15
CA LEU A 33 8.88 -7.10 11.24
C LEU A 33 9.21 -6.52 9.86
N GLY A 34 10.03 -7.22 9.07
CA GLY A 34 10.36 -6.85 7.69
C GLY A 34 9.13 -6.79 6.78
N ALA A 35 8.23 -7.77 6.89
CA ALA A 35 6.97 -7.80 6.15
C ALA A 35 6.08 -6.59 6.48
N GLY A 36 5.94 -6.26 7.77
CA GLY A 36 5.18 -5.09 8.23
C GLY A 36 5.78 -3.76 7.73
N LEU A 37 7.11 -3.62 7.79
CA LEU A 37 7.79 -2.42 7.30
C LEU A 37 7.68 -2.27 5.77
N ALA A 38 7.76 -3.36 5.02
CA ALA A 38 7.64 -3.34 3.57
C ALA A 38 6.29 -2.79 3.11
N VAL A 39 5.17 -3.29 3.66
CA VAL A 39 3.82 -2.81 3.32
C VAL A 39 3.53 -1.42 3.91
N GLY A 40 4.04 -1.12 5.10
CA GLY A 40 3.79 0.15 5.78
C GLY A 40 4.45 1.33 5.07
N LEU A 41 5.75 1.21 4.74
CA LEU A 41 6.49 2.29 4.07
C LEU A 41 6.08 2.45 2.61
N SER A 42 5.81 1.36 1.88
CA SER A 42 5.29 1.45 0.51
C SER A 42 3.89 2.05 0.47
N GLY A 43 3.03 1.69 1.42
CA GLY A 43 1.67 2.21 1.56
C GLY A 43 1.66 3.69 1.87
N LEU A 44 2.56 4.16 2.75
CA LEU A 44 2.72 5.58 3.04
C LEU A 44 3.17 6.36 1.80
N ALA A 45 4.18 5.87 1.07
CA ALA A 45 4.64 6.52 -0.17
C ALA A 45 3.55 6.57 -1.25
N SER A 46 2.82 5.46 -1.46
CA SER A 46 1.69 5.38 -2.39
C SER A 46 0.55 6.31 -1.98
N GLY A 47 0.21 6.36 -0.69
CA GLY A 47 -0.83 7.23 -0.15
C GLY A 47 -0.50 8.72 -0.36
N TYR A 48 0.76 9.11 -0.15
CA TYR A 48 1.22 10.47 -0.46
C TYR A 48 1.10 10.81 -1.95
N ALA A 49 1.54 9.90 -2.84
CA ALA A 49 1.43 10.11 -4.27
C ALA A 49 -0.04 10.29 -4.72
N ILE A 50 -0.94 9.42 -4.24
CA ILE A 50 -2.38 9.49 -4.51
C ILE A 50 -2.97 10.79 -3.99
N GLY A 51 -2.59 11.24 -2.79
CA GLY A 51 -3.09 12.48 -2.20
C GLY A 51 -2.74 13.71 -3.02
N ILE A 52 -1.48 13.83 -3.44
CA ILE A 52 -0.99 14.99 -4.22
C ILE A 52 -1.58 14.98 -5.64
N VAL A 53 -1.54 13.82 -6.32
CA VAL A 53 -2.12 13.67 -7.66
C VAL A 53 -3.64 13.88 -7.63
N GLY A 54 -4.30 13.42 -6.57
CA GLY A 54 -5.73 13.62 -6.35
C GLY A 54 -6.10 15.09 -6.25
N ASP A 55 -5.45 15.87 -5.38
CA ASP A 55 -5.73 17.31 -5.21
C ASP A 55 -5.46 18.11 -6.50
N ALA A 56 -4.32 17.87 -7.16
CA ALA A 56 -4.01 18.55 -8.42
C ALA A 56 -4.97 18.13 -9.55
N GLY A 57 -5.29 16.84 -9.62
CA GLY A 57 -6.12 16.25 -10.66
C GLY A 57 -7.57 16.71 -10.62
N VAL A 58 -8.17 16.83 -9.43
CA VAL A 58 -9.56 17.31 -9.30
C VAL A 58 -9.68 18.79 -9.66
N ARG A 59 -8.71 19.62 -9.28
CA ARG A 59 -8.66 21.05 -9.66
C ARG A 59 -8.49 21.22 -11.17
N GLY A 60 -7.62 20.43 -11.80
CA GLY A 60 -7.44 20.43 -13.26
C GLY A 60 -8.67 19.94 -14.00
N THR A 61 -9.32 18.87 -13.51
CA THR A 61 -10.55 18.32 -14.11
C THR A 61 -11.71 19.31 -14.04
N ALA A 62 -11.79 20.12 -12.98
CA ALA A 62 -12.79 21.18 -12.86
C ALA A 62 -12.67 22.24 -13.97
N GLN A 63 -11.45 22.52 -14.45
CA GLN A 63 -11.23 23.45 -15.56
C GLN A 63 -11.41 22.78 -16.94
N GLN A 64 -10.93 21.54 -17.09
CA GLN A 64 -11.03 20.79 -18.34
C GLN A 64 -11.44 19.33 -18.07
N PRO A 65 -12.73 18.97 -18.27
CA PRO A 65 -13.26 17.64 -17.96
C PRO A 65 -12.55 16.48 -18.69
N ARG A 66 -11.91 16.76 -19.83
CA ARG A 66 -11.14 15.76 -20.60
C ARG A 66 -9.92 15.23 -19.84
N LEU A 67 -9.44 15.94 -18.80
CA LEU A 67 -8.31 15.51 -17.96
C LEU A 67 -8.66 14.36 -17.01
N PHE A 68 -9.95 14.07 -16.80
CA PHE A 68 -10.40 13.04 -15.85
C PHE A 68 -9.78 11.67 -16.13
N VAL A 69 -9.77 11.24 -17.39
CA VAL A 69 -9.21 9.92 -17.78
C VAL A 69 -7.71 9.86 -17.52
N GLY A 70 -6.98 10.94 -17.82
CA GLY A 70 -5.55 11.04 -17.55
C GLY A 70 -5.23 11.01 -16.06
N MET A 71 -6.01 11.69 -15.23
CA MET A 71 -5.89 11.65 -13.78
C MET A 71 -6.06 10.22 -13.23
N ILE A 72 -7.10 9.50 -13.69
CA ILE A 72 -7.35 8.12 -13.25
C ILE A 72 -6.17 7.20 -13.62
N LEU A 73 -5.61 7.33 -14.83
CA LEU A 73 -4.46 6.55 -15.25
C LEU A 73 -3.26 6.74 -14.30
N ILE A 74 -2.95 8.00 -13.93
CA ILE A 74 -1.84 8.31 -13.02
C ILE A 74 -2.12 7.74 -11.62
N LEU A 75 -3.36 7.85 -11.13
CA LEU A 75 -3.73 7.31 -9.83
C LEU A 75 -3.59 5.78 -9.75
N ILE A 76 -3.87 5.05 -10.84
CA ILE A 76 -3.65 3.60 -10.92
C ILE A 76 -2.16 3.27 -10.76
N PHE A 77 -1.27 3.97 -11.48
CA PHE A 77 0.17 3.75 -11.33
C PHE A 77 0.68 4.09 -9.93
N ALA A 78 0.13 5.13 -9.29
CA ALA A 78 0.45 5.47 -7.91
C ALA A 78 -0.01 4.38 -6.93
N GLU A 79 -1.15 3.73 -7.17
CA GLU A 79 -1.68 2.64 -6.35
C GLU A 79 -0.83 1.36 -6.45
N VAL A 80 -0.30 1.05 -7.64
CA VAL A 80 0.56 -0.12 -7.86
C VAL A 80 1.82 -0.12 -6.97
N LEU A 81 2.31 1.06 -6.56
CA LEU A 81 3.42 1.18 -5.60
C LEU A 81 3.09 0.51 -4.25
N GLY A 82 1.85 0.67 -3.76
CA GLY A 82 1.38 0.02 -2.54
C GLY A 82 1.25 -1.49 -2.72
N LEU A 83 0.76 -1.91 -3.89
CA LEU A 83 0.61 -3.32 -4.25
C LEU A 83 1.95 -4.07 -4.30
N TYR A 84 3.03 -3.43 -4.76
CA TYR A 84 4.36 -4.04 -4.72
C TYR A 84 4.84 -4.34 -3.30
N GLY A 85 4.69 -3.40 -2.37
CA GLY A 85 5.06 -3.67 -0.97
C GLY A 85 4.15 -4.70 -0.30
N PHE A 86 2.87 -4.77 -0.69
CA PHE A 86 1.97 -5.84 -0.26
C PHE A 86 2.45 -7.22 -0.73
N ILE A 87 2.81 -7.39 -2.00
CA ILE A 87 3.34 -8.67 -2.52
C ILE A 87 4.62 -9.08 -1.77
N VAL A 88 5.55 -8.14 -1.57
CA VAL A 88 6.78 -8.40 -0.82
C VAL A 88 6.48 -8.82 0.62
N ALA A 89 5.53 -8.15 1.28
CA ALA A 89 5.12 -8.51 2.63
C ALA A 89 4.52 -9.92 2.71
N LEU A 90 3.72 -10.34 1.70
CA LEU A 90 3.20 -11.69 1.64
C LEU A 90 4.31 -12.74 1.53
N ILE A 91 5.27 -12.52 0.64
CA ILE A 91 6.43 -13.42 0.45
C ILE A 91 7.28 -13.53 1.73
N LEU A 92 7.41 -12.45 2.50
CA LEU A 92 8.15 -12.43 3.76
C LEU A 92 7.36 -13.00 4.95
N SER A 93 6.03 -12.97 4.88
CA SER A 93 5.14 -13.41 5.97
C SER A 93 4.90 -14.91 6.01
N VAL A 94 5.08 -15.60 4.87
CA VAL A 94 5.01 -17.06 4.73
C VAL A 94 6.36 -17.68 5.06
#